data_AF-A0A7V2ALZ6-F1
#
_entry.id   AF-A0A7V2ALZ6-F1
#
_cell.length_a   1.000
_cell.length_b   1.000
_cell.length_c   1.000
_cell.angle_alpha   90.00
_cell.angle_beta   90.00
_cell.angle_gamma   90.00
#
_symmetry.space_group_name_H-M   'P 1'
#
loop_
_entity.id
_entity.type
_entity.pdbx_description
1 polymer ?
#
loop_
_entity_poly.entity_id
_entity_poly.type
_entity_poly.pdbx_seq_one_letter_code
_entity_poly.pdbx_strand_id
1 'polypeptide(L)'
;MPLDDNVLIACLSKRVRAGTTTNHGLDLRFGDCRLRVRVNSQELAKRLCQYFAPFLDAGLNDHPDLVIDALEMPEPDLGIDFMAWPRDPGKPGRKDSFIDLADGRACRKVKTTLQYLMSENERLIFGPCL
;
A
#
# COMPACT_ATOMS: atom_id res chain seq x y z
N MET A 1 -19.29 3.90 17.12
CA MET A 1 -19.78 4.97 16.24
C MET A 1 -19.90 4.37 14.85
N PRO A 2 -20.98 4.60 14.10
CA PRO A 2 -20.95 4.32 12.67
C PRO A 2 -19.87 5.23 12.07
N LEU A 3 -18.94 4.65 11.32
CA LEU A 3 -18.02 5.44 10.51
C LEU A 3 -18.90 6.24 9.54
N ASP A 4 -18.72 7.55 9.47
CA ASP A 4 -19.41 8.36 8.46
C ASP A 4 -19.20 7.70 7.09
N ASP A 5 -20.28 7.52 6.32
CA ASP A 5 -20.26 7.02 4.94
C ASP A 5 -19.36 7.87 4.00
N ASN A 6 -18.77 8.95 4.51
CA ASN A 6 -17.87 9.89 3.84
C ASN A 6 -16.37 9.53 3.92
N VAL A 7 -15.96 8.48 4.64
CA VAL A 7 -14.56 8.03 4.67
C VAL A 7 -14.35 6.90 3.66
N LEU A 8 -14.07 7.26 2.41
CA LEU A 8 -13.74 6.34 1.33
C LEU A 8 -12.22 6.16 1.17
N ILE A 9 -11.78 4.98 0.76
CA ILE A 9 -10.42 4.66 0.33
C ILE A 9 -9.94 5.67 -0.72
N ALA A 10 -10.77 5.98 -1.72
CA ALA A 10 -10.41 6.97 -2.74
C ALA A 10 -10.09 8.36 -2.14
N CYS A 11 -10.84 8.79 -1.10
CA CYS A 11 -10.60 10.06 -0.42
C CYS A 11 -9.32 10.03 0.42
N LEU A 12 -9.09 8.94 1.15
CA LEU A 12 -7.87 8.73 1.94
C LEU A 12 -6.63 8.66 1.03
N SER A 13 -6.69 7.94 -0.08
CA SER A 13 -5.62 7.85 -1.08
C SER A 13 -5.23 9.23 -1.61
N LYS A 14 -6.21 10.07 -1.99
CA LYS A 14 -5.95 11.45 -2.44
C LYS A 14 -5.24 12.28 -1.38
N ARG A 15 -5.68 12.18 -0.11
CA ARG A 15 -5.07 12.90 1.02
C ARG A 15 -3.63 12.46 1.24
N VAL A 16 -3.36 11.16 1.27
CA VAL A 16 -2.01 10.60 1.48
C VAL A 16 -1.05 10.99 0.35
N ARG A 17 -1.54 11.02 -0.90
CA ARG A 17 -0.73 11.40 -2.07
C ARG A 17 -0.48 12.90 -2.18
N ALA A 18 -1.24 13.74 -1.46
CA ALA A 18 -1.13 15.18 -1.57
C ALA A 18 0.32 15.64 -1.27
N GLY A 19 0.92 16.36 -2.23
CA GLY A 19 2.30 16.83 -2.11
C GLY A 19 3.39 15.78 -2.35
N THR A 20 3.04 14.55 -2.73
CA THR A 20 4.01 13.49 -3.04
C THR A 20 4.09 13.24 -4.54
N THR A 21 5.30 12.98 -5.05
CA THR A 21 5.54 12.55 -6.44
C THR A 21 6.21 11.18 -6.46
N THR A 22 5.87 10.35 -7.44
CA THR A 22 6.43 8.99 -7.60
C THR A 22 7.31 8.93 -8.83
N ASN A 23 8.52 9.50 -8.72
CA ASN A 23 9.46 9.65 -9.85
C ASN A 23 10.36 8.41 -10.04
N HIS A 24 10.22 7.41 -9.18
CA HIS A 24 10.98 6.17 -9.23
C HIS A 24 10.01 4.99 -9.27
N GLY A 25 10.53 3.81 -9.60
CA GLY A 25 9.70 2.62 -9.66
C GLY A 25 10.41 1.45 -10.31
N LEU A 26 9.64 0.39 -10.48
CA LEU A 26 10.04 -0.84 -11.14
C LEU A 26 8.82 -1.50 -11.75
N ASP A 27 9.07 -2.18 -12.86
CA ASP A 27 8.08 -2.99 -13.54
C ASP A 27 8.38 -4.46 -13.27
N LEU A 28 7.33 -5.22 -12.95
CA LEU A 28 7.41 -6.61 -12.52
C LEU A 28 6.47 -7.48 -13.36
N ARG A 29 6.86 -8.73 -13.56
CA ARG A 29 6.01 -9.74 -14.20
C ARG A 29 5.98 -11.03 -13.39
N PHE A 30 4.78 -11.42 -12.97
CA PHE A 30 4.48 -12.70 -12.32
C PHE A 30 3.58 -13.53 -13.23
N GLY A 31 4.19 -14.42 -14.02
CA GLY A 31 3.49 -15.17 -15.06
C GLY A 31 2.97 -14.21 -16.14
N ASP A 32 1.65 -14.21 -16.35
CA ASP A 32 0.98 -13.34 -17.31
C ASP A 32 0.55 -12.00 -16.72
N CYS A 33 0.74 -11.79 -15.40
CA CYS A 33 0.40 -10.53 -14.75
C CYS A 33 1.58 -9.56 -14.72
N ARG A 34 1.35 -8.37 -15.26
CA ARG A 34 2.28 -7.24 -15.38
C ARG A 34 1.92 -6.15 -14.38
N LEU A 35 2.88 -5.75 -13.55
CA LEU A 35 2.66 -4.76 -12.51
C LEU A 35 3.67 -3.63 -12.61
N ARG A 36 3.19 -2.41 -12.40
CA ARG A 36 4.04 -1.23 -12.19
C ARG A 36 3.98 -0.81 -10.74
N VAL A 37 5.13 -0.82 -10.08
CA VAL A 37 5.28 -0.29 -8.73
C VAL A 37 5.93 1.09 -8.82
N ARG A 38 5.20 2.12 -8.42
CA ARG A 38 5.70 3.51 -8.39
C ARG A 38 6.02 3.89 -6.96
N VAL A 39 7.15 4.58 -6.78
CA VAL A 39 7.64 4.97 -5.47
C VAL A 39 8.18 6.40 -5.46
N ASN A 40 8.11 7.05 -4.30
CA ASN A 40 8.61 8.41 -4.08
C ASN A 40 10.09 8.44 -3.61
N SER A 41 10.67 7.29 -3.27
CA SER A 41 12.03 7.17 -2.75
C SER A 41 12.93 6.35 -3.67
N GLN A 42 14.05 6.92 -4.09
CA GLN A 42 15.05 6.23 -4.90
C GLN A 42 15.65 5.01 -4.19
N GLU A 43 15.91 5.14 -2.88
CA GLU A 43 16.46 4.05 -2.07
C GLU A 43 15.46 2.90 -1.98
N LEU A 44 14.17 3.20 -1.81
CA LEU A 44 13.13 2.18 -1.82
C LEU A 44 13.06 1.47 -3.18
N ALA A 45 13.09 2.22 -4.29
CA ALA A 45 13.13 1.64 -5.63
C ALA A 45 14.31 0.68 -5.80
N LYS A 46 15.51 1.08 -5.36
CA LYS A 46 16.72 0.25 -5.44
C LYS A 46 16.58 -1.05 -4.66
N ARG A 47 16.08 -0.99 -3.42
CA ARG A 47 15.86 -2.19 -2.60
C ARG A 47 14.82 -3.12 -3.20
N LEU A 48 13.72 -2.57 -3.72
CA LEU A 48 12.68 -3.34 -4.40
C LEU A 48 13.23 -3.99 -5.68
N CYS A 49 14.03 -3.28 -6.48
CA CYS A 49 14.67 -3.85 -7.67
C CYS A 49 15.60 -5.01 -7.32
N GLN A 50 16.36 -4.89 -6.23
CA GLN A 50 17.25 -5.96 -5.76
C GLN A 50 16.45 -7.16 -5.25
N TYR A 51 15.43 -6.92 -4.43
CA TYR A 51 14.59 -7.97 -3.86
C TYR A 51 13.80 -8.74 -4.92
N PHE A 52 13.22 -8.02 -5.90
CA PHE A 52 12.43 -8.58 -6.99
C PHE A 52 13.23 -8.81 -8.27
N ALA A 53 14.57 -8.85 -8.22
CA ALA A 53 15.42 -8.99 -9.41
C ALA A 53 14.99 -10.12 -10.37
N PRO A 54 14.57 -11.31 -9.91
CA PRO A 54 14.11 -12.38 -10.81
C PRO A 54 12.81 -12.09 -11.56
N PHE A 55 12.05 -11.08 -11.14
CA PHE A 55 10.72 -10.75 -11.64
C PHE A 55 10.67 -9.42 -12.41
N LEU A 56 11.80 -8.73 -12.57
CA LEU A 56 11.86 -7.47 -13.30
C LEU A 56 11.38 -7.66 -14.75
N ASP A 57 10.48 -6.80 -15.19
CA ASP A 57 9.96 -6.77 -16.55
C ASP A 57 10.49 -5.58 -17.33
N ALA A 58 11.64 -5.77 -17.99
CA ALA A 58 12.24 -4.75 -18.84
C ALA A 58 11.43 -4.45 -20.12
N GLY A 59 10.39 -5.24 -20.43
CA GLY A 59 9.55 -5.11 -21.62
C GLY A 59 8.13 -4.61 -21.33
N LEU A 60 7.88 -4.09 -20.12
CA LEU A 60 6.59 -3.53 -19.78
C LEU A 60 6.38 -2.21 -20.54
N ASN A 61 5.27 -2.11 -21.28
CA ASN A 61 4.87 -0.91 -22.01
C ASN A 61 3.94 -0.04 -21.14
N ASP A 62 3.25 0.94 -21.72
CA ASP A 62 2.37 1.84 -20.97
C ASP A 62 1.06 1.20 -20.48
N HIS A 63 0.93 -0.14 -20.54
CA HIS A 63 -0.27 -0.89 -20.17
C HIS A 63 0.03 -2.01 -19.15
N PRO A 64 0.33 -1.68 -17.88
CA PRO A 64 0.38 -2.67 -16.81
C PRO A 64 -1.05 -3.17 -16.46
N ASP A 65 -1.17 -4.42 -16.00
CA ASP A 65 -2.45 -4.93 -15.47
C ASP A 65 -2.77 -4.30 -14.12
N LEU A 66 -1.73 -4.01 -13.32
CA LEU A 66 -1.86 -3.42 -11.99
C LEU A 66 -0.84 -2.31 -11.76
N VAL A 67 -1.29 -1.23 -11.13
CA VAL A 67 -0.40 -0.18 -10.61
C VAL A 67 -0.49 -0.18 -9.10
N ILE A 68 0.66 -0.23 -8.45
CA ILE A 68 0.81 -0.13 -7.00
C ILE A 68 1.67 1.09 -6.71
N ASP A 69 1.24 1.89 -5.74
CA ASP A 69 2.06 2.98 -5.22
C ASP A 69 2.59 2.61 -3.84
N ALA A 70 3.89 2.77 -3.63
CA ALA A 70 4.49 2.65 -2.31
C ALA A 70 5.22 3.96 -1.94
N LEU A 71 4.69 4.65 -0.92
CA LEU A 71 5.16 5.96 -0.49
C LEU A 71 5.93 5.84 0.82
N GLU A 72 7.24 5.99 0.73
CA GLU A 72 8.12 6.15 1.89
C GLU A 72 7.82 7.48 2.56
N MET A 73 7.31 7.43 3.79
CA MET A 73 6.98 8.61 4.59
C MET A 73 6.84 8.26 6.07
N PRO A 74 6.88 9.23 7.00
CA PRO A 74 6.43 8.99 8.37
C PRO A 74 4.99 8.46 8.39
N GLU A 75 4.63 7.69 9.41
CA GLU A 75 3.26 7.20 9.58
C GLU A 75 2.26 8.37 9.56
N PRO A 76 1.34 8.45 8.59
CA PRO A 76 0.32 9.48 8.60
C PRO A 76 -0.87 9.04 9.46
N ASP A 77 -1.47 10.01 10.15
CA ASP A 77 -2.76 9.84 10.80
C ASP A 77 -3.89 9.98 9.76
N LEU A 78 -4.64 8.90 9.56
CA LEU A 78 -5.78 8.89 8.65
C LEU A 78 -7.06 9.44 9.29
N GLY A 79 -7.10 9.57 10.62
CA GLY A 79 -8.30 9.89 11.39
C GLY A 79 -9.30 8.73 11.42
N ILE A 80 -8.82 7.48 11.41
CA ILE A 80 -9.66 6.27 11.45
C ILE A 80 -9.23 5.33 12.57
N ASP A 81 -10.22 4.75 13.24
CA ASP A 81 -10.00 3.77 14.30
C ASP A 81 -9.91 2.36 13.71
N PHE A 82 -8.69 1.83 13.63
CA PHE A 82 -8.48 0.46 13.15
C PHE A 82 -8.94 -0.58 14.19
N MET A 83 -9.64 -1.61 13.72
CA MET A 83 -9.98 -2.78 14.50
C MET A 83 -8.83 -3.79 14.49
N ALA A 84 -8.54 -4.41 15.64
CA ALA A 84 -7.52 -5.45 15.72
C ALA A 84 -7.96 -6.68 14.91
N TRP A 85 -7.05 -7.23 14.11
CA TRP A 85 -7.34 -8.46 13.38
C TRP A 85 -7.53 -9.65 14.35
N PRO A 86 -8.64 -10.40 14.29
CA PRO A 86 -8.89 -11.54 15.16
C PRO A 86 -7.79 -12.60 15.01
N ARG A 87 -7.22 -13.08 16.12
CA ARG A 87 -6.14 -14.07 16.08
C ARG A 87 -6.69 -15.48 16.14
N ASP A 88 -6.01 -16.40 15.44
CA ASP A 88 -6.18 -17.83 15.70
C ASP A 88 -5.85 -18.13 17.17
N PRO A 89 -6.59 -19.06 17.80
CA PRO A 89 -6.28 -19.51 19.16
C PRO A 89 -4.81 -19.95 19.29
N GLY A 90 -4.14 -19.50 20.35
CA GLY A 90 -2.78 -19.96 20.71
C GLY A 90 -1.60 -19.16 20.14
N LYS A 91 -1.81 -18.12 19.33
CA LYS A 91 -0.71 -17.26 18.85
C LYS A 91 -0.58 -15.97 19.69
N PRO A 92 0.50 -15.74 20.47
CA PRO A 92 0.69 -14.50 21.23
C PRO A 92 1.07 -13.27 20.35
N GLY A 93 0.73 -12.04 20.81
CA GLY A 93 1.15 -10.74 20.24
C GLY A 93 0.08 -9.96 19.45
N ARG A 94 0.35 -8.69 19.08
CA ARG A 94 -0.45 -7.88 18.11
C ARG A 94 0.20 -7.97 16.72
N LYS A 95 -0.61 -8.17 15.66
CA LYS A 95 -0.13 -8.31 14.26
C LYS A 95 -0.56 -7.10 13.42
N ASP A 96 -1.68 -7.24 12.73
CA ASP A 96 -2.25 -6.24 11.83
C ASP A 96 -3.59 -5.76 12.41
N SER A 97 -3.99 -4.55 12.04
CA SER A 97 -5.30 -3.99 12.30
C SER A 97 -5.91 -3.50 11.00
N PHE A 98 -7.23 -3.52 10.89
CA PHE A 98 -7.93 -3.19 9.65
C PHE A 98 -9.25 -2.48 9.92
N ILE A 99 -9.80 -1.85 8.90
CA ILE A 99 -11.15 -1.30 8.90
C ILE A 99 -11.72 -1.45 7.49
N ASP A 100 -12.95 -1.95 7.42
CA ASP A 100 -13.71 -2.01 6.18
C ASP A 100 -14.45 -0.68 6.00
N LEU A 101 -14.30 -0.09 4.81
CA LEU A 101 -14.94 1.13 4.36
C LEU A 101 -15.84 0.79 3.16
N ALA A 102 -16.73 1.70 2.77
CA ALA A 102 -17.74 1.42 1.76
C ALA A 102 -17.15 1.01 0.38
N ASP A 103 -15.97 1.51 0.03
CA ASP A 103 -15.29 1.23 -1.24
C ASP A 103 -14.07 0.31 -1.10
N GLY A 104 -13.75 -0.20 0.10
CA GLY A 104 -12.60 -1.08 0.26
C GLY A 104 -12.12 -1.26 1.70
N ARG A 105 -10.84 -1.54 1.87
CA ARG A 105 -10.24 -1.85 3.17
C ARG A 105 -8.96 -1.08 3.39
N ALA A 106 -8.85 -0.49 4.58
CA ALA A 106 -7.59 0.03 5.09
C ALA A 106 -6.98 -0.97 6.06
N CYS A 107 -5.67 -1.18 5.97
CA CYS A 107 -4.91 -2.01 6.90
C CYS A 107 -3.74 -1.23 7.47
N ARG A 108 -3.34 -1.56 8.70
CA ARG A 108 -2.17 -1.03 9.39
C ARG A 108 -1.40 -2.17 10.05
N LYS A 109 -0.11 -2.27 9.75
CA LYS A 109 0.81 -3.17 10.46
C LYS A 109 1.17 -2.54 11.80
N VAL A 110 0.86 -3.21 12.90
CA VAL A 110 1.06 -2.63 14.24
C VAL A 110 2.54 -2.41 14.56
N LYS A 111 3.42 -3.32 14.12
CA LYS A 111 4.85 -3.26 14.47
C LYS A 111 5.63 -2.24 13.65
N THR A 112 5.35 -2.17 12.35
CA THR A 112 6.12 -1.35 11.41
C THR A 112 5.39 -0.07 11.05
N THR A 113 4.17 0.14 11.57
CA THR A 113 3.30 1.29 11.23
C THR A 113 3.00 1.50 9.75
N LEU A 114 3.39 0.55 8.90
CA LEU A 114 3.12 0.51 7.47
C LEU A 114 1.62 0.32 7.25
N GLN A 115 1.03 1.15 6.39
CA GLN A 115 -0.39 1.16 6.09
C GLN A 115 -0.68 0.83 4.63
N TYR A 116 -1.89 0.34 4.37
CA TYR A 116 -2.38 -0.09 3.07
C TYR A 116 -3.79 0.47 2.87
N LEU A 117 -4.05 1.05 1.71
CA LEU A 117 -5.40 1.36 1.24
C LEU A 117 -5.67 0.53 -0.01
N MET A 118 -6.74 -0.26 0.03
CA MET A 118 -7.08 -1.22 -1.02
C MET A 118 -8.55 -1.07 -1.41
N SER A 119 -8.79 -0.83 -2.69
CA SER A 119 -10.11 -0.93 -3.33
C SER A 119 -9.95 -1.56 -4.71
N GLU A 120 -11.03 -1.65 -5.49
CA GLU A 120 -10.96 -2.03 -6.90
C GLU A 120 -9.97 -1.14 -7.68
N ASN A 121 -9.97 0.15 -7.37
CA ASN A 121 -9.21 1.18 -8.10
C ASN A 121 -7.97 1.69 -7.36
N GLU A 122 -7.79 1.38 -6.08
CA GLU A 122 -6.68 1.87 -5.26
C GLU A 122 -5.83 0.73 -4.71
N ARG A 123 -4.51 0.87 -4.86
CA ARG A 123 -3.48 -0.04 -4.32
C ARG A 123 -2.32 0.81 -3.80
N LEU A 124 -2.50 1.35 -2.60
CA LEU A 124 -1.55 2.29 -2.01
C LEU A 124 -0.95 1.71 -0.73
N ILE A 125 0.37 1.71 -0.67
CA ILE A 125 1.19 1.34 0.49
C ILE A 125 1.91 2.61 0.93
N PHE A 126 1.97 2.88 2.23
CA PHE A 126 2.57 4.12 2.74
C PHE A 126 2.93 4.02 4.22
N GLY A 127 3.81 4.90 4.66
CA GLY A 127 4.48 4.84 5.96
C GLY A 127 5.94 4.45 5.79
N PRO A 128 6.62 3.99 6.86
CA PRO A 128 8.04 3.62 6.77
C PRO A 128 8.17 2.30 6.01
N CYS A 129 8.50 2.42 4.73
CA CYS A 129 8.72 1.34 3.77
C CYS A 129 10.18 0.85 3.76
N LEU A 130 11.12 1.62 4.34
CA LEU A 130 12.56 1.33 4.40
C LEU A 130 13.05 0.62 5.68
#